data_AF-A0A0R2AY78-F1
#
_entry.id   AF-A0A0R2AY78-F1
#
_cell.length_a   1.000
_cell.length_b   1.000
_cell.length_c   1.000
_cell.angle_alpha   90.00
_cell.angle_beta   90.00
_cell.angle_gamma   90.00
#
_symmetry.space_group_name_H-M   'P 1'
#
loop_
_entity.id
_entity.type
_entity.pdbx_description
1 polymer ?
#
loop_
_entity_poly.entity_id
_entity_poly.type
_entity_poly.pdbx_seq_one_letter_code
_entity_poly.pdbx_strand_id
1 'polypeptide(L)'
;MFVNPLGKICLEVEKKFMSFAQHQERKVVTHFIPTLNFSIISDYMQFKDLDPKNLDNRNHLFNVGYEIILDYKAAQFQGNIKARDLLMDLQTRFNTDFEYSPEIVADLLKKHHIDAAAFWEDRGRDELRLGFQSDQQIASQMDVTNTPSAVFVDTRQPDTDSAVMLDTVKDYQVFENVCQQIADNPELFYREAPKSPILRVL
;
A
#
# COMPACT_ATOMS: atom_id res chain seq x y z
N MET A 1 -3.36 3.80 3.09
CA MET A 1 -3.13 2.37 3.36
C MET A 1 -1.69 2.06 3.07
N PHE A 2 -0.97 1.59 4.08
CA PHE A 2 0.40 1.13 3.96
C PHE A 2 0.40 -0.32 3.50
N VAL A 3 1.19 -0.64 2.47
CA VAL A 3 1.16 -1.94 1.79
C VAL A 3 2.56 -2.48 1.56
N ASN A 4 2.72 -3.80 1.61
CA ASN A 4 3.94 -4.46 1.16
C ASN A 4 3.90 -4.59 -0.37
N PRO A 5 4.88 -4.04 -1.12
CA PRO A 5 4.90 -4.13 -2.59
C PRO A 5 5.02 -5.56 -3.13
N LEU A 6 5.34 -6.54 -2.29
CA LEU A 6 5.47 -7.96 -2.65
C LEU A 6 4.37 -8.85 -2.05
N GLY A 7 3.58 -8.36 -1.10
CA GLY A 7 2.74 -9.20 -0.25
C GLY A 7 1.41 -9.61 -0.91
N LYS A 8 1.13 -10.92 -0.99
CA LYS A 8 -0.17 -11.44 -1.47
C LYS A 8 -1.37 -10.97 -0.63
N ILE A 9 -1.20 -10.89 0.69
CA ILE A 9 -2.26 -10.40 1.60
C ILE A 9 -2.61 -8.94 1.26
N CYS A 10 -1.61 -8.11 0.98
CA CYS A 10 -1.84 -6.73 0.53
C CYS A 10 -2.66 -6.77 -0.76
N LEU A 11 -2.19 -7.43 -1.82
CA LEU A 11 -2.93 -7.55 -3.09
C LEU A 11 -4.42 -7.93 -2.92
N GLU A 12 -4.74 -8.91 -2.07
CA GLU A 12 -6.12 -9.32 -1.82
C GLU A 12 -6.95 -8.25 -1.10
N VAL A 13 -6.39 -7.66 -0.04
CA VAL A 13 -7.03 -6.57 0.71
C VAL A 13 -7.23 -5.35 -0.18
N GLU A 14 -6.22 -4.99 -0.96
CA GLU A 14 -6.23 -3.88 -1.91
C GLU A 14 -7.36 -4.02 -2.94
N LYS A 15 -7.51 -5.22 -3.56
CA LYS A 15 -8.59 -5.50 -4.53
C LYS A 15 -9.99 -5.37 -3.91
N LYS A 16 -10.21 -6.00 -2.74
CA LYS A 16 -11.52 -5.96 -2.06
C LYS A 16 -11.89 -4.55 -1.63
N PHE A 17 -10.92 -3.83 -1.08
CA PHE A 17 -11.09 -2.45 -0.67
C PHE A 17 -11.45 -1.53 -1.85
N MET A 18 -10.81 -1.72 -3.02
CA MET A 18 -11.14 -0.93 -4.20
C MET A 18 -12.56 -1.21 -4.70
N SER A 19 -12.98 -2.47 -4.67
CA SER A 19 -14.38 -2.84 -4.94
C SER A 19 -15.31 -2.16 -3.95
N PHE A 20 -15.03 -2.21 -2.64
CA PHE A 20 -15.84 -1.55 -1.62
C PHE A 20 -15.96 -0.04 -1.86
N ALA A 21 -14.84 0.66 -2.05
CA ALA A 21 -14.80 2.11 -2.20
C ALA A 21 -15.59 2.62 -3.41
N GLN A 22 -15.73 1.81 -4.47
CA GLN A 22 -16.54 2.14 -5.65
C GLN A 22 -18.06 2.06 -5.39
N HIS A 23 -18.49 1.27 -4.40
CA HIS A 23 -19.91 1.03 -4.10
C HIS A 23 -20.43 1.87 -2.92
N GLN A 24 -19.60 2.75 -2.36
CA GLN A 24 -20.01 3.64 -1.28
C GLN A 24 -20.78 4.85 -1.82
N GLU A 25 -21.88 5.21 -1.15
CA GLU A 25 -22.60 6.47 -1.44
C GLU A 25 -21.71 7.70 -1.20
N ARG A 26 -20.77 7.58 -0.26
CA ARG A 26 -19.82 8.63 0.09
C ARG A 26 -18.50 8.41 -0.62
N LYS A 27 -17.92 9.49 -1.13
CA LYS A 27 -16.62 9.45 -1.80
C LYS A 27 -15.51 9.07 -0.80
N VAL A 28 -14.95 7.88 -0.96
CA VAL A 28 -13.75 7.45 -0.25
C VAL A 28 -12.54 7.68 -1.16
N VAL A 29 -11.60 8.54 -0.73
CA VAL A 29 -10.34 8.75 -1.44
C VAL A 29 -9.27 7.86 -0.83
N THR A 30 -8.52 7.18 -1.70
CA THR A 30 -7.68 6.06 -1.28
C THR A 30 -6.25 6.23 -1.77
N HIS A 31 -5.32 6.27 -0.82
CA HIS A 31 -3.90 6.43 -1.07
C HIS A 31 -3.16 5.17 -0.62
N PHE A 32 -2.40 4.58 -1.53
CA PHE A 32 -1.56 3.41 -1.26
C PHE A 32 -0.14 3.92 -1.08
N ILE A 33 0.46 3.57 0.05
CA ILE A 33 1.80 3.97 0.45
C ILE A 33 2.60 2.67 0.60
N PRO A 34 3.31 2.23 -0.45
CA PRO A 34 4.15 1.06 -0.34
C PRO A 34 5.26 1.27 0.70
N THR A 35 5.36 0.36 1.65
CA THR A 35 6.40 0.37 2.68
C THR A 35 7.34 -0.79 2.50
N LEU A 36 8.61 -0.51 2.69
CA LEU A 36 9.68 -1.46 2.46
C LEU A 36 10.71 -1.30 3.57
N ASN A 37 10.79 -2.31 4.42
CA ASN A 37 11.83 -2.41 5.42
C ASN A 37 12.22 -3.87 5.59
N PHE A 38 13.28 -4.06 6.35
CA PHE A 38 13.85 -5.37 6.60
C PHE A 38 12.93 -6.32 7.39
N SER A 39 12.01 -5.80 8.20
CA SER A 39 10.99 -6.61 8.89
C SER A 39 9.98 -7.15 7.87
N ILE A 40 9.41 -6.27 7.04
CA ILE A 40 8.44 -6.63 6.00
C ILE A 40 8.98 -7.70 5.04
N ILE A 41 10.25 -7.58 4.63
CA ILE A 41 10.89 -8.61 3.80
C ILE A 41 11.08 -9.91 4.58
N SER A 42 11.44 -9.86 5.86
CA SER A 42 11.60 -11.06 6.68
C SER A 42 10.28 -11.80 6.87
N ASP A 43 9.19 -11.05 7.07
CA ASP A 43 7.83 -11.60 7.19
C ASP A 43 7.36 -12.21 5.88
N TYR A 44 7.65 -11.56 4.74
CA TYR A 44 7.36 -12.12 3.42
C TYR A 44 8.15 -13.41 3.17
N MET A 45 9.42 -13.46 3.53
CA MET A 45 10.25 -14.66 3.40
C MET A 45 9.70 -15.82 4.23
N GLN A 46 9.33 -15.56 5.50
CA GLN A 46 8.70 -16.56 6.36
C GLN A 46 7.37 -17.07 5.76
N PHE A 47 6.55 -16.17 5.23
CA PHE A 47 5.28 -16.54 4.59
C PHE A 47 5.46 -17.41 3.33
N LYS A 48 6.60 -17.28 2.64
CA LYS A 48 6.95 -18.05 1.44
C LYS A 48 7.82 -19.29 1.74
N ASP A 49 7.96 -19.66 3.02
CA ASP A 49 8.84 -20.75 3.46
C ASP A 49 10.31 -20.59 3.00
N LEU A 50 10.77 -19.35 2.85
CA LEU A 50 12.16 -19.00 2.54
C LEU A 50 12.93 -18.76 3.84
N ASP A 51 14.23 -19.10 3.86
CA ASP A 51 15.09 -18.83 5.02
C ASP A 51 15.32 -17.31 5.19
N PRO A 52 14.79 -16.65 6.25
CA PRO A 52 14.94 -15.22 6.45
C PRO A 52 16.40 -14.80 6.75
N LYS A 53 17.29 -15.76 7.05
CA LYS A 53 18.73 -15.51 7.27
C LYS A 53 19.54 -15.56 5.98
N ASN A 54 18.95 -15.99 4.86
CA ASN A 54 19.62 -15.94 3.56
C ASN A 54 19.69 -14.49 3.07
N LEU A 55 20.88 -13.90 3.20
CA LEU A 55 21.13 -12.49 2.86
C LEU A 55 20.96 -12.21 1.36
N ASP A 56 21.29 -13.15 0.49
CA ASP A 56 21.18 -12.96 -0.96
C ASP A 56 19.72 -12.86 -1.37
N ASN A 57 18.88 -13.79 -0.89
CA ASN A 57 17.44 -13.75 -1.11
C ASN A 57 16.82 -12.49 -0.52
N ARG A 58 17.25 -12.10 0.70
CA ARG A 58 16.74 -10.91 1.37
C ARG A 58 17.07 -9.63 0.60
N ASN A 59 18.31 -9.49 0.13
CA ASN A 59 18.75 -8.36 -0.68
C ASN A 59 18.04 -8.32 -2.03
N HIS A 60 17.88 -9.49 -2.67
CA HIS A 60 17.15 -9.60 -3.93
C HIS A 60 15.70 -9.15 -3.76
N LEU A 61 14.99 -9.66 -2.76
CA LEU A 61 13.60 -9.29 -2.47
C LEU A 61 13.47 -7.81 -2.12
N PHE A 62 14.39 -7.27 -1.33
CA PHE A 62 14.40 -5.84 -1.02
C PHE A 62 14.56 -5.00 -2.29
N ASN A 63 15.50 -5.36 -3.17
CA ASN A 63 15.72 -4.66 -4.44
C ASN A 63 14.49 -4.75 -5.36
N VAL A 64 13.88 -5.93 -5.51
CA VAL A 64 12.65 -6.07 -6.31
C VAL A 64 11.51 -5.22 -5.72
N GLY A 65 11.34 -5.26 -4.40
CA GLY A 65 10.36 -4.41 -3.72
C GLY A 65 10.59 -2.94 -3.98
N TYR A 66 11.84 -2.48 -3.91
CA TYR A 66 12.21 -1.10 -4.18
C TYR A 66 11.91 -0.69 -5.63
N GLU A 67 12.28 -1.52 -6.61
CA GLU A 67 12.02 -1.24 -8.02
C GLU A 67 10.51 -1.19 -8.34
N ILE A 68 9.69 -2.08 -7.75
CA ILE A 68 8.22 -2.03 -7.85
C ILE A 68 7.65 -0.72 -7.28
N ILE A 69 8.22 -0.22 -6.18
CA ILE A 69 7.76 1.05 -5.60
C ILE A 69 8.10 2.23 -6.53
N LEU A 70 9.28 2.24 -7.14
CA LEU A 70 9.64 3.25 -8.13
C LEU A 70 8.71 3.18 -9.34
N ASP A 71 8.38 1.98 -9.82
CA ASP A 71 7.42 1.79 -10.92
C ASP A 71 6.04 2.35 -10.55
N TYR A 72 5.54 2.03 -9.35
CA TYR A 72 4.28 2.57 -8.85
C TYR A 72 4.31 4.11 -8.83
N LYS A 73 5.34 4.71 -8.24
CA LYS A 73 5.48 6.18 -8.13
C LYS A 73 5.58 6.87 -9.49
N ALA A 74 6.36 6.31 -10.43
CA ALA A 74 6.44 6.83 -11.79
C ALA A 74 5.07 6.81 -12.48
N ALA A 75 4.32 5.71 -12.33
CA ALA A 75 2.98 5.61 -12.90
C ALA A 75 1.97 6.59 -12.27
N GLN A 76 2.18 7.06 -11.04
CA GLN A 76 1.29 8.02 -10.39
C GLN A 76 1.22 9.36 -11.14
N PHE A 77 2.29 9.78 -11.83
CA PHE A 77 2.30 10.98 -12.68
C PHE A 77 1.29 10.90 -13.84
N GLN A 78 0.90 9.68 -14.22
CA GLN A 78 -0.08 9.43 -15.28
C GLN A 78 -1.44 8.99 -14.75
N GLY A 79 -1.63 9.05 -13.43
CA GLY A 79 -2.90 8.83 -12.75
C GLY A 79 -2.87 7.67 -11.74
N ASN A 80 -3.41 7.92 -10.55
CA ASN A 80 -3.42 6.97 -9.44
C ASN A 80 -4.19 5.67 -9.73
N ILE A 81 -5.17 5.67 -10.65
CA ILE A 81 -5.86 4.43 -11.04
C ILE A 81 -4.89 3.51 -11.78
N LYS A 82 -4.25 4.00 -12.84
CA LYS A 82 -3.26 3.25 -13.62
C LYS A 82 -2.08 2.78 -12.77
N ALA A 83 -1.60 3.63 -11.87
CA ALA A 83 -0.51 3.27 -10.96
C ALA A 83 -0.87 2.09 -10.06
N ARG A 84 -2.08 2.07 -9.51
CA ARG A 84 -2.56 0.94 -8.68
C ARG A 84 -2.73 -0.33 -9.50
N ASP A 85 -3.28 -0.23 -10.70
CA ASP A 85 -3.47 -1.41 -11.56
C ASP A 85 -2.09 -2.01 -11.96
N LEU A 86 -1.10 -1.16 -12.23
CA LEU A 86 0.30 -1.57 -12.42
C LEU A 86 0.87 -2.27 -11.18
N LEU A 87 0.73 -1.67 -9.99
CA LEU A 87 1.21 -2.25 -8.72
C LEU A 87 0.60 -3.63 -8.48
N MET A 88 -0.72 -3.76 -8.64
CA MET A 88 -1.44 -5.02 -8.41
C MET A 88 -1.02 -6.11 -9.40
N ASP A 89 -0.76 -5.77 -10.66
CA ASP A 89 -0.27 -6.74 -11.65
C ASP A 89 1.18 -7.16 -11.39
N LEU A 90 2.05 -6.23 -11.00
CA LEU A 90 3.43 -6.53 -10.59
C LEU A 90 3.44 -7.44 -9.35
N GLN A 91 2.62 -7.12 -8.34
CA GLN A 91 2.41 -7.99 -7.16
C GLN A 91 1.91 -9.37 -7.57
N THR A 92 0.96 -9.46 -8.51
CA THR A 92 0.41 -10.73 -8.99
C THR A 92 1.49 -11.55 -9.68
N ARG A 93 2.19 -10.98 -10.66
CA ARG A 93 3.27 -11.65 -11.42
C ARG A 93 4.38 -12.12 -10.48
N PHE A 94 4.81 -11.27 -9.55
CA PHE A 94 5.85 -11.64 -8.60
C PHE A 94 5.40 -12.76 -7.63
N ASN A 95 4.14 -12.76 -7.19
CA ASN A 95 3.65 -13.81 -6.29
C ASN A 95 3.38 -15.15 -6.96
N THR A 96 3.09 -15.15 -8.27
CA THR A 96 2.80 -16.36 -9.04
C THR A 96 4.04 -16.96 -9.66
N ASP A 97 4.88 -16.13 -10.27
CA ASP A 97 6.00 -16.58 -11.10
C ASP A 97 7.36 -16.27 -10.49
N PHE A 98 7.40 -15.48 -9.39
CA PHE A 98 8.64 -14.99 -8.77
C PHE A 98 9.52 -14.18 -9.75
N GLU A 99 8.87 -13.49 -10.69
CA GLU A 99 9.55 -12.73 -11.73
C GLU A 99 9.28 -11.22 -11.58
N TYR A 100 10.36 -10.46 -11.74
CA TYR A 100 10.34 -9.02 -11.93
C TYR A 100 11.41 -8.67 -12.97
N SER A 101 11.05 -7.91 -14.00
CA SER A 101 12.01 -7.40 -14.97
C SER A 101 11.46 -6.16 -15.69
N PRO A 102 12.34 -5.32 -16.28
CA PRO A 102 11.92 -4.17 -17.09
C PRO A 102 11.01 -4.55 -18.27
N GLU A 103 11.17 -5.74 -18.84
CA GLU A 103 10.32 -6.25 -19.93
C GLU A 103 8.89 -6.51 -19.44
N ILE A 104 8.74 -7.12 -18.26
CA ILE A 104 7.43 -7.30 -17.61
C ILE A 104 6.79 -5.94 -17.36
N VAL A 105 7.55 -4.98 -16.84
CA VAL A 105 7.05 -3.61 -16.63
C VAL A 105 6.57 -3.03 -17.95
N ALA A 106 7.37 -3.08 -19.01
CA ALA A 106 7.02 -2.54 -20.33
C ALA A 106 5.72 -3.13 -20.90
N ASP A 107 5.46 -4.43 -20.69
CA ASP A 107 4.21 -5.05 -21.11
C ASP A 107 3.01 -4.60 -20.27
N LEU A 108 3.18 -4.42 -18.96
CA LEU A 108 2.15 -3.87 -18.09
C LEU A 108 1.86 -2.39 -18.37
N LEU A 109 2.87 -1.59 -18.75
CA LEU A 109 2.65 -0.20 -19.19
C LEU A 109 1.72 -0.14 -20.40
N LYS A 110 1.93 -1.03 -21.39
CA LYS A 110 1.04 -1.16 -22.56
C LYS A 110 -0.37 -1.56 -22.15
N LYS A 111 -0.49 -2.57 -21.26
CA LYS A 111 -1.79 -3.06 -20.75
C LYS A 111 -2.62 -1.94 -20.12
N HIS A 112 -1.99 -1.05 -19.36
CA HIS A 112 -2.66 0.01 -18.61
C HIS A 112 -2.69 1.36 -19.32
N HIS A 113 -2.27 1.40 -20.59
CA HIS A 113 -2.19 2.62 -21.39
C HIS A 113 -1.36 3.73 -20.68
N ILE A 114 -0.25 3.34 -20.06
CA ILE A 114 0.74 4.25 -19.48
C ILE A 114 1.76 4.59 -20.59
N ASP A 115 1.99 5.88 -20.81
CA ASP A 115 3.01 6.37 -21.73
C ASP A 115 4.38 5.92 -21.24
N ALA A 116 5.01 4.99 -21.97
CA ALA A 116 6.26 4.39 -21.56
C ALA A 116 7.42 5.40 -21.57
N ALA A 117 7.45 6.34 -22.51
CA ALA A 117 8.54 7.31 -22.61
C ALA A 117 8.54 8.24 -21.40
N ALA A 118 7.37 8.82 -21.08
CA ALA A 118 7.19 9.65 -19.90
C ALA A 118 7.43 8.85 -18.61
N PHE A 119 6.94 7.61 -18.53
CA PHE A 119 7.15 6.74 -17.37
C PHE A 119 8.64 6.52 -17.07
N TRP A 120 9.45 6.13 -18.07
CA TRP A 120 10.87 5.85 -17.84
C TRP A 120 11.67 7.12 -17.56
N GLU A 121 11.26 8.26 -18.12
CA GLU A 121 11.81 9.57 -17.77
C GLU A 121 11.53 9.89 -16.30
N ASP A 122 10.26 9.84 -15.87
CA ASP A 122 9.85 10.10 -14.50
C ASP A 122 10.53 9.13 -13.51
N ARG A 123 10.62 7.85 -13.87
CA ARG A 123 11.27 6.82 -13.06
C ARG A 123 12.73 7.13 -12.72
N GLY A 124 13.44 7.78 -13.65
CA GLY A 124 14.85 8.14 -13.50
C GLY A 124 15.10 9.37 -12.64
N ARG A 125 14.06 10.10 -12.23
CA ARG A 125 14.18 11.36 -11.48
C ARG A 125 14.50 11.12 -10.01
N ASP A 126 15.39 11.94 -9.45
CA ASP A 126 15.77 11.86 -8.04
C ASP A 126 14.60 12.19 -7.10
N GLU A 127 13.63 12.97 -7.57
CA GLU A 127 12.40 13.29 -6.86
C GLU A 127 11.58 12.05 -6.48
N LEU A 128 11.61 10.97 -7.27
CA LEU A 128 10.94 9.73 -6.89
C LEU A 128 11.62 9.04 -5.71
N ARG A 129 12.96 9.12 -5.62
CA ARG A 129 13.72 8.57 -4.50
C ARG A 129 13.41 9.35 -3.23
N LEU A 130 13.34 10.67 -3.32
CA LEU A 130 12.89 11.53 -2.22
C LEU A 130 11.45 11.21 -1.82
N GLY A 131 10.57 11.01 -2.80
CA GLY A 131 9.18 10.60 -2.57
C GLY A 131 9.08 9.23 -1.89
N PHE A 132 9.95 8.27 -2.22
CA PHE A 132 10.06 6.99 -1.50
C PHE A 132 10.52 7.19 -0.05
N GLN A 133 11.57 7.97 0.17
CA GLN A 133 12.08 8.24 1.52
C GLN A 133 11.01 8.92 2.39
N SER A 134 10.27 9.88 1.83
CA SER A 134 9.16 10.55 2.52
C SER A 134 8.08 9.54 2.93
N ASP A 135 7.68 8.63 2.04
CA ASP A 135 6.69 7.59 2.36
C ASP A 135 7.18 6.67 3.49
N GLN A 136 8.46 6.28 3.48
CA GLN A 136 9.04 5.45 4.55
C GLN A 136 9.10 6.21 5.89
N GLN A 137 9.39 7.52 5.86
CA GLN A 137 9.39 8.36 7.06
C GLN A 137 7.98 8.49 7.64
N ILE A 138 6.96 8.71 6.81
CA ILE A 138 5.56 8.77 7.25
C ILE A 138 5.16 7.43 7.90
N ALA A 139 5.48 6.30 7.26
CA ALA A 139 5.20 4.99 7.83
C ALA A 139 5.88 4.77 9.19
N SER A 140 7.13 5.24 9.33
CA SER A 140 7.87 5.17 10.60
C SER A 140 7.28 6.10 11.67
N GLN A 141 6.88 7.31 11.31
CA GLN A 141 6.27 8.28 12.24
C GLN A 141 4.91 7.79 12.75
N MET A 142 4.15 7.11 11.88
CA MET A 142 2.89 6.46 12.24
C MET A 142 3.08 5.08 12.86
N ASP A 143 4.32 4.69 13.19
CA ASP A 143 4.68 3.40 13.82
C ASP A 143 4.02 2.19 13.14
N VAL A 144 4.09 2.18 11.80
CA VAL A 144 3.59 1.08 10.96
C VAL A 144 4.58 -0.08 11.03
N THR A 145 4.26 -1.05 11.89
CA THR A 145 5.09 -2.24 12.11
C THR A 145 4.66 -3.44 11.27
N ASN A 146 3.43 -3.42 10.76
CA ASN A 146 2.83 -4.50 9.98
C ASN A 146 2.17 -3.95 8.72
N THR A 147 2.02 -4.80 7.70
CA THR A 147 1.30 -4.48 6.46
C THR A 147 0.37 -5.62 6.06
N PRO A 148 -0.83 -5.34 5.53
CA PRO A 148 -1.35 -4.01 5.28
C PRO A 148 -1.87 -3.32 6.56
N SER A 149 -1.71 -2.00 6.65
CA SER A 149 -2.29 -1.16 7.71
C SER A 149 -3.00 0.03 7.10
N ALA A 150 -4.13 0.45 7.66
CA ALA A 150 -4.95 1.51 7.09
C ALA A 150 -5.09 2.68 8.05
N VAL A 151 -4.91 3.90 7.55
CA VAL A 151 -5.21 5.13 8.28
C VAL A 151 -6.48 5.72 7.70
N PHE A 152 -7.42 6.03 8.58
CA PHE A 152 -8.70 6.65 8.27
C PHE A 152 -8.65 8.09 8.77
N VAL A 153 -9.02 9.02 7.88
CA VAL A 153 -9.10 10.44 8.19
C VAL A 153 -10.49 10.93 7.81
N ASP A 154 -11.24 11.47 8.77
CA ASP A 154 -12.52 12.08 8.48
C ASP A 154 -12.33 13.50 7.92
N THR A 155 -12.39 13.61 6.60
CA THR A 155 -12.23 14.89 5.88
C THR A 155 -13.31 15.93 6.19
N ARG A 156 -14.40 15.57 6.89
CA ARG A 156 -15.44 16.52 7.33
C ARG A 156 -15.01 17.29 8.58
N GLN A 157 -14.06 16.76 9.34
CA GLN A 157 -13.54 17.36 10.57
C GLN A 157 -12.02 17.57 10.46
N PRO A 158 -11.55 18.44 9.53
CA PRO A 158 -10.12 18.61 9.25
C PRO A 158 -9.33 19.17 10.44
N ASP A 159 -9.99 19.85 11.38
CA ASP A 159 -9.37 20.47 12.56
C ASP A 159 -9.34 19.56 13.80
N THR A 160 -9.93 18.37 13.68
CA THR A 160 -9.83 17.35 14.71
C THR A 160 -8.68 16.44 14.30
N ASP A 161 -7.62 16.33 15.11
CA ASP A 161 -6.53 15.35 14.97
C ASP A 161 -7.07 13.92 15.16
N SER A 162 -8.04 13.53 14.34
CA SER A 162 -8.88 12.35 14.49
C SER A 162 -8.57 11.39 13.36
N ALA A 163 -7.28 11.13 13.17
CA ALA A 163 -6.82 10.03 12.35
C ALA A 163 -6.84 8.75 13.19
N VAL A 164 -7.38 7.67 12.65
CA VAL A 164 -7.37 6.36 13.30
C VAL A 164 -6.66 5.38 12.40
N MET A 165 -5.71 4.65 12.97
CA MET A 165 -5.01 3.56 12.32
C MET A 165 -5.65 2.23 12.70
N LEU A 166 -5.92 1.40 11.70
CA LEU A 166 -6.23 -0.01 11.83
C LEU A 166 -4.95 -0.81 11.54
N ASP A 167 -4.43 -1.44 12.59
CA ASP A 167 -3.25 -2.28 12.51
C ASP A 167 -3.59 -3.65 11.90
N THR A 168 -2.77 -4.11 10.95
CA THR A 168 -2.83 -5.48 10.40
C THR A 168 -4.22 -5.84 9.85
N VAL A 169 -4.57 -5.30 8.69
CA VAL A 169 -5.82 -5.61 7.99
C VAL A 169 -5.76 -7.05 7.44
N LYS A 170 -6.34 -8.00 8.17
CA LYS A 170 -6.49 -9.40 7.72
C LYS A 170 -7.80 -9.66 6.98
N ASP A 171 -8.81 -8.88 7.31
CA ASP A 171 -10.15 -9.00 6.76
C ASP A 171 -10.64 -7.61 6.32
N TYR A 172 -11.03 -7.50 5.05
CA TYR A 172 -11.59 -6.28 4.48
C TYR A 172 -12.89 -5.87 5.20
N GLN A 173 -13.65 -6.81 5.76
CA GLN A 173 -14.89 -6.49 6.46
C GLN A 173 -14.65 -5.57 7.67
N VAL A 174 -13.51 -5.73 8.35
CA VAL A 174 -13.11 -4.85 9.45
C VAL A 174 -12.90 -3.43 8.95
N PHE A 175 -12.28 -3.29 7.77
CA PHE A 175 -12.10 -1.99 7.13
C PHE A 175 -13.47 -1.34 6.80
N GLU A 176 -14.38 -2.09 6.19
CA GLU A 176 -15.73 -1.59 5.86
C GLU A 176 -16.48 -1.13 7.11
N ASN A 177 -16.42 -1.91 8.19
CA ASN A 177 -17.06 -1.58 9.45
C ASN A 177 -16.51 -0.28 10.06
N VAL A 178 -15.18 -0.08 10.02
CA VAL A 178 -14.56 1.17 10.49
C VAL A 178 -15.02 2.36 9.66
N CYS A 179 -15.00 2.24 8.33
CA CYS A 179 -15.52 3.27 7.43
C CYS A 179 -16.98 3.64 7.75
N GLN A 180 -17.85 2.64 7.92
CA GLN A 180 -19.26 2.84 8.20
C GLN A 180 -19.48 3.51 9.57
N GLN A 181 -18.75 3.10 10.60
CA GLN A 181 -18.86 3.70 11.93
C GLN A 181 -18.44 5.17 11.95
N ILE A 182 -17.33 5.52 11.29
CA ILE A 182 -16.91 6.92 11.12
C ILE A 182 -17.98 7.70 10.34
N ALA A 183 -18.57 7.08 9.31
CA ALA A 183 -19.59 7.71 8.50
C ALA A 183 -20.88 8.01 9.29
N ASP A 184 -21.35 7.05 10.09
CA ASP A 184 -22.65 7.11 10.77
C ASP A 184 -22.61 7.91 12.07
N ASN A 185 -21.58 7.72 12.89
CA ASN A 185 -21.46 8.40 14.18
C ASN A 185 -19.99 8.63 14.56
N PRO A 186 -19.34 9.66 13.98
CA PRO A 186 -17.92 9.91 14.19
C PRO A 186 -17.60 10.17 15.68
N GLU A 187 -18.43 10.95 16.39
CA GLU A 187 -18.20 11.24 17.82
C GLU A 187 -18.18 9.97 18.67
N LEU A 188 -19.12 9.05 18.43
CA LEU A 188 -19.16 7.77 19.13
C LEU A 188 -17.95 6.92 18.77
N PHE A 189 -17.60 6.84 17.48
CA PHE A 189 -16.46 6.08 17.01
C PHE A 189 -15.15 6.53 17.65
N TYR A 190 -14.82 7.83 17.61
CA TYR A 190 -13.58 8.35 18.18
C TYR A 190 -13.52 8.22 19.70
N ARG A 191 -14.67 8.20 20.39
CA ARG A 191 -14.75 7.90 21.84
C ARG A 191 -14.49 6.43 22.16
N GLU A 192 -14.80 5.51 21.25
CA GLU A 192 -14.69 4.06 21.46
C GLU A 192 -13.42 3.45 20.85
N ALA A 193 -12.87 4.05 19.80
CA ALA A 193 -11.67 3.58 19.11
C ALA A 193 -10.48 3.30 20.05
N PRO A 194 -10.17 4.15 21.06
CA PRO A 194 -9.09 3.88 22.02
C PRO A 194 -9.28 2.61 22.86
N LYS A 195 -10.49 2.04 22.91
CA LYS A 195 -10.80 0.80 23.66
C LYS A 195 -10.61 -0.45 22.82
N SER A 196 -10.44 -0.30 21.50
CA SER A 196 -10.24 -1.42 20.58
C SER A 196 -8.79 -1.89 20.60
N PRO A 197 -8.51 -3.21 20.61
CA PRO A 197 -7.15 -3.73 20.58
C PRO A 197 -6.47 -3.61 19.20
N ILE A 198 -7.23 -3.24 18.16
CA ILE A 198 -6.76 -3.18 16.77
C ILE A 198 -6.82 -1.77 16.17
N LEU A 199 -7.36 -0.79 16.90
CA LEU A 199 -7.43 0.60 16.47
C LEU A 199 -6.51 1.44 17.34
N ARG A 200 -5.79 2.36 16.69
CA ARG A 200 -4.94 3.35 17.35
C ARG A 200 -5.34 4.74 16.87
N VAL A 201 -5.67 5.64 17.80
CA VAL A 201 -5.82 7.07 17.48
C VAL A 201 -4.42 7.66 17.30
N LEU A 202 -4.20 8.39 16.21
CA LEU A 202 -2.92 9.02 15.84
C LEU A 202 -2.86 10.48 16.30
#